data_AF-A0A6M0RU08-F1
#
_entry.id   AF-A0A6M0RU08-F1
#
_cell.length_a   1.000
_cell.length_b   1.000
_cell.length_c   1.000
_cell.angle_alpha   90.00
_cell.angle_beta   90.00
_cell.angle_gamma   90.00
#
_symmetry.space_group_name_H-M   'P 1'
#
loop_
_entity.id
_entity.type
_entity.pdbx_description
1 polymer ?
#
loop_
_entity_poly.entity_id
_entity_poly.type
_entity_poly.pdbx_seq_one_letter_code
_entity_poly.pdbx_strand_id
1 'polypeptide(L)'
;MSESSIATRATIQIGTQVGTLIVDGFMLPDGSYCMSLNQSSGAVGFGPQNASDFLSLKAVKSLLGQRYADNNSQIELAPSCHTRGRIQLRAMSLDAVAAYWQWQASRGNRDALALCMALKSATLSCRFDTAFGVEHSELNYN
;
A
#
# COMPACT_ATOMS: atom_id res chain seq x y z
N MET A 1 17.00 -17.72 -9.77
CA MET A 1 17.47 -17.33 -8.43
C MET A 1 16.87 -15.96 -8.16
N SER A 2 15.75 -15.87 -7.46
CA SER A 2 15.13 -14.58 -7.15
C SER A 2 15.80 -14.04 -5.90
N GLU A 3 16.59 -12.97 -6.04
CA GLU A 3 17.13 -12.25 -4.90
C GLU A 3 15.96 -11.71 -4.07
N SER A 4 15.82 -12.21 -2.85
CA SER A 4 14.84 -11.64 -1.92
C SER A 4 15.44 -10.39 -1.29
N SER A 5 14.76 -9.26 -1.46
CA SER A 5 15.15 -7.99 -0.86
C SER A 5 14.67 -7.94 0.60
N ILE A 6 15.58 -7.55 1.50
CA ILE A 6 15.25 -7.36 2.93
C ILE A 6 14.52 -6.03 3.08
N ALA A 7 13.27 -6.08 3.52
CA ALA A 7 12.43 -4.90 3.68
C ALA A 7 12.27 -4.49 5.14
N THR A 8 12.20 -3.18 5.38
CA THR A 8 11.91 -2.59 6.70
C THR A 8 10.43 -2.28 6.81
N ARG A 9 9.77 -2.80 7.85
CA ARG A 9 8.34 -2.57 8.09
C ARG A 9 8.12 -1.25 8.84
N ALA A 10 7.11 -0.51 8.42
CA ALA A 10 6.51 0.59 9.17
C ALA A 10 4.99 0.40 9.22
N THR A 11 4.37 0.82 10.33
CA THR A 11 2.91 0.79 10.50
C THR A 11 2.42 2.23 10.58
N ILE A 12 1.41 2.55 9.78
CA ILE A 12 0.77 3.87 9.78
C ILE A 12 -0.71 3.74 10.10
N GLN A 13 -1.25 4.79 10.69
CA GLN A 13 -2.68 4.98 10.84
C GLN A 13 -3.15 5.92 9.73
N ILE A 14 -4.30 5.61 9.15
CA ILE A 14 -4.98 6.42 8.14
C ILE A 14 -6.38 6.66 8.66
N GLY A 15 -6.70 7.89 9.04
CA GLY A 15 -8.07 8.26 9.36
C GLY A 15 -8.92 8.32 8.09
N THR A 16 -10.10 7.72 8.15
CA THR A 16 -11.09 7.75 7.07
C THR A 16 -12.43 8.18 7.64
N GLN A 17 -13.37 8.57 6.77
CA GLN A 17 -14.74 8.92 7.19
C GLN A 17 -15.48 7.77 7.87
N VAL A 18 -15.03 6.53 7.70
CA VAL A 18 -15.66 5.30 8.25
C VAL A 18 -14.91 4.80 9.50
N GLY A 19 -13.77 5.41 9.85
CA GLY A 19 -12.95 5.05 11.01
C GLY A 19 -11.44 5.11 10.71
N THR A 20 -10.63 4.69 11.67
CA THR A 20 -9.17 4.62 11.52
C THR A 20 -8.74 3.27 10.97
N LEU A 21 -8.00 3.28 9.87
CA LEU A 21 -7.38 2.11 9.27
C LEU A 21 -5.91 2.03 9.68
N ILE A 22 -5.46 0.86 10.12
CA ILE A 22 -4.05 0.60 10.43
C ILE A 22 -3.48 -0.24 9.30
N VAL A 23 -2.44 0.24 8.63
CA VAL A 23 -1.80 -0.47 7.52
C VAL A 23 -0.29 -0.57 7.70
N ASP A 24 0.27 -1.66 7.18
CA ASP A 24 1.71 -1.86 7.13
C ASP A 24 2.27 -1.52 5.74
N GLY A 25 3.30 -0.68 5.71
CA GLY A 25 4.16 -0.43 4.56
C GLY A 25 5.54 -1.05 4.76
N PHE A 26 6.22 -1.35 3.65
CA PHE A 26 7.55 -1.92 3.64
C PHE A 26 8.46 -1.10 2.74
N MET A 27 9.59 -0.64 3.27
CA MET A 27 10.64 0.05 2.52
C MET A 27 11.68 -0.97 2.06
N LEU A 28 11.94 -1.01 0.76
CA LEU A 28 12.96 -1.83 0.12
C LEU A 28 14.36 -1.17 0.24
N PRO A 29 15.46 -1.91 0.05
CA PRO A 29 16.81 -1.38 0.16
C PRO A 29 17.14 -0.24 -0.82
N ASP A 30 16.41 -0.15 -1.93
CA ASP A 30 16.54 0.91 -2.93
C ASP A 30 15.76 2.19 -2.56
N GLY A 31 15.10 2.21 -1.39
CA GLY A 31 14.27 3.32 -0.92
C GLY A 31 12.86 3.35 -1.50
N SER A 32 12.49 2.37 -2.34
CA SER A 32 11.12 2.23 -2.82
C SER A 32 10.21 1.64 -1.74
N TYR A 33 8.91 1.90 -1.86
CA TYR A 33 7.91 1.43 -0.90
C TYR A 33 6.96 0.42 -1.55
N CYS A 34 6.52 -0.54 -0.76
CA CYS A 34 5.53 -1.53 -1.15
C CYS A 34 4.60 -1.89 0.02
N MET A 35 3.47 -2.53 -0.29
CA MET A 35 2.62 -3.15 0.71
C MET A 35 2.47 -4.63 0.40
N SER A 36 2.25 -5.44 1.44
CA SER A 36 1.94 -6.85 1.21
C SER A 36 0.57 -7.01 0.58
N LEU A 37 0.42 -7.99 -0.31
CA LEU A 37 -0.82 -8.28 -1.02
C LEU A 37 -1.99 -8.55 -0.06
N ASN A 38 -1.72 -9.21 1.08
CA ASN A 38 -2.70 -9.44 2.14
C ASN A 38 -3.16 -8.13 2.81
N GLN A 39 -2.23 -7.21 3.10
CA GLN A 39 -2.55 -5.93 3.73
C GLN A 39 -3.33 -5.04 2.76
N SER A 40 -2.92 -4.99 1.49
CA SER A 40 -3.60 -4.21 0.46
C SER A 40 -5.04 -4.64 0.25
N SER A 41 -5.33 -5.95 0.20
CA SER A 41 -6.71 -6.45 0.10
C SER A 41 -7.49 -6.29 1.40
N GLY A 42 -6.85 -6.57 2.54
CA GLY A 42 -7.46 -6.51 3.86
C GLY A 42 -7.90 -5.10 4.25
N ALA A 43 -7.15 -4.09 3.83
CA ALA A 43 -7.46 -2.67 4.00
C ALA A 43 -8.85 -2.26 3.48
N VAL A 44 -9.40 -3.02 2.53
CA VAL A 44 -10.69 -2.76 1.89
C VAL A 44 -11.66 -3.93 2.04
N GLY A 45 -11.44 -4.78 3.06
CA GLY A 45 -12.37 -5.86 3.44
C GLY A 45 -12.30 -7.13 2.58
N PHE A 46 -11.24 -7.33 1.80
CA PHE A 46 -11.08 -8.52 0.95
C PHE A 46 -9.91 -9.41 1.35
N GLY A 47 -10.05 -10.70 1.02
CA GLY A 47 -8.95 -11.66 1.09
C GLY A 47 -7.91 -11.48 -0.02
N PRO A 48 -6.69 -12.02 0.15
CA PRO A 48 -5.58 -11.81 -0.78
C PRO A 48 -5.84 -12.25 -2.21
N GLN A 49 -6.66 -13.29 -2.40
CA GLN A 49 -7.02 -13.77 -3.74
C GLN A 49 -7.58 -12.64 -4.61
N ASN A 50 -8.36 -11.73 -4.03
CA ASN A 50 -8.97 -10.63 -4.76
C ASN A 50 -7.94 -9.63 -5.33
N ALA A 51 -6.89 -9.32 -4.58
CA ALA A 51 -5.78 -8.50 -5.07
C ALA A 51 -4.91 -9.28 -6.08
N SER A 52 -4.72 -10.59 -5.87
CA SER A 52 -4.05 -11.44 -6.85
C SER A 52 -4.79 -11.50 -8.19
N ASP A 53 -6.12 -11.62 -8.16
CA ASP A 53 -6.98 -11.63 -9.36
C ASP A 53 -6.89 -10.29 -10.09
N PHE A 54 -6.91 -9.17 -9.36
CA PHE A 54 -6.70 -7.84 -9.94
C PHE A 54 -5.37 -7.75 -10.69
N LEU A 55 -4.26 -8.20 -10.09
CA LEU A 55 -2.94 -8.19 -10.74
C LEU A 55 -2.89 -9.09 -11.98
N SER A 56 -3.75 -10.10 -12.09
CA SER A 56 -3.83 -10.96 -13.27
C SER A 56 -4.52 -10.30 -14.47
N LEU A 57 -5.26 -9.20 -14.26
CA LEU A 57 -6.01 -8.52 -15.31
C LEU A 57 -5.07 -7.89 -16.37
N LYS A 58 -5.38 -8.11 -17.65
CA LYS A 58 -4.61 -7.54 -18.78
C LYS A 58 -4.59 -6.01 -18.76
N ALA A 59 -5.70 -5.38 -18.37
CA ALA A 59 -5.79 -3.92 -18.26
C ALA A 59 -4.81 -3.37 -17.20
N VAL A 60 -4.61 -4.09 -16.10
CA VAL A 60 -3.70 -3.70 -15.02
C VAL A 60 -2.24 -3.84 -15.45
N LYS A 61 -1.92 -4.88 -16.23
CA LYS A 61 -0.61 -5.01 -16.89
C LYS A 61 -0.30 -3.80 -17.77
N SER A 62 -1.29 -3.33 -18.55
CA SER A 62 -1.12 -2.14 -19.39
C SER A 62 -0.99 -0.85 -18.58
N LEU A 63 -1.69 -0.75 -17.44
CA LEU A 63 -1.70 0.45 -16.60
C LEU A 63 -0.37 0.63 -15.84
N LEU A 64 0.18 -0.47 -15.31
CA LEU A 64 1.38 -0.43 -14.48
C LEU A 64 2.69 -0.47 -15.30
N GLY A 65 2.60 -0.81 -16.60
CA GLY A 65 3.75 -0.79 -17.51
C GLY A 65 4.94 -1.60 -16.96
N GLN A 66 6.11 -0.98 -16.92
CA GLN A 66 7.35 -1.62 -16.45
C GLN A 66 7.31 -1.95 -14.95
N ARG A 67 6.57 -1.17 -14.15
CA ARG A 67 6.34 -1.43 -12.72
C ARG A 67 5.47 -2.66 -12.46
N TYR A 68 4.87 -3.26 -13.50
CA TYR A 68 4.15 -4.53 -13.39
C TYR A 68 5.09 -5.68 -12.96
N ALA A 69 6.34 -5.70 -13.43
CA ALA A 69 7.30 -6.76 -13.12
C ALA A 69 7.68 -6.80 -11.63
N ASP A 70 7.57 -5.66 -10.95
CA ASP A 70 7.89 -5.52 -9.52
C ASP A 70 6.74 -6.03 -8.63
N ASN A 71 5.55 -6.20 -9.20
CA ASN A 71 4.38 -6.67 -8.48
C ASN A 71 4.38 -8.19 -8.36
N ASN A 72 3.99 -8.67 -7.18
CA ASN A 72 4.02 -10.07 -6.79
C ASN A 72 5.44 -10.63 -6.54
N SER A 73 6.42 -9.75 -6.33
CA SER A 73 7.75 -10.09 -5.84
C SER A 73 7.68 -10.63 -4.41
N GLN A 74 8.62 -11.52 -4.06
CA GLN A 74 8.77 -12.02 -2.69
C GLN A 74 9.77 -11.13 -1.95
N ILE A 75 9.29 -10.44 -0.92
CA ILE A 75 10.12 -9.67 0.00
C ILE A 75 10.34 -10.47 1.29
N GLU A 76 11.55 -10.37 1.83
CA GLU A 76 11.88 -10.92 3.14
C GLU A 76 11.84 -9.81 4.19
N LEU A 77 11.22 -10.06 5.33
CA LEU A 77 11.27 -9.11 6.44
C LEU A 77 12.61 -9.19 7.15
N ALA A 78 13.15 -8.03 7.52
CA ALA A 78 14.28 -7.96 8.44
C ALA A 78 13.96 -8.78 9.70
N PRO A 79 14.89 -9.64 10.18
CA PRO A 79 14.64 -10.48 11.33
C PRO A 79 14.35 -9.61 12.56
N SER A 80 13.13 -9.71 13.09
CA SER A 80 12.85 -9.19 14.43
C SER A 80 13.52 -10.12 15.44
N CYS A 81 14.01 -9.55 16.55
CA CYS A 81 14.80 -10.25 17.57
C CYS A 81 14.14 -11.52 18.16
N HIS A 82 12.88 -11.81 17.85
CA HIS A 82 12.08 -12.87 18.47
C HIS A 82 11.44 -13.86 17.46
N THR A 83 11.71 -13.76 16.15
CA THR A 83 11.09 -14.66 15.17
C THR A 83 12.12 -15.57 14.51
N ARG A 84 12.08 -16.87 14.85
CA ARG A 84 12.82 -17.91 14.10
C ARG A 84 12.04 -18.26 12.84
N GLY A 85 12.36 -17.61 11.73
CA GLY A 85 11.82 -17.93 10.41
C GLY A 85 11.87 -16.74 9.46
N ARG A 86 12.31 -16.96 8.21
CA ARG A 86 12.21 -15.97 7.14
C ARG A 86 10.74 -15.82 6.76
N ILE A 87 10.12 -14.69 7.12
CA ILE A 87 8.77 -14.37 6.67
C ILE A 87 8.88 -13.78 5.27
N GLN A 88 8.41 -14.55 4.28
CA GLN A 88 8.28 -14.10 2.91
C GLN A 88 6.88 -13.56 2.66
N LEU A 89 6.79 -12.33 2.16
CA LEU A 89 5.53 -11.70 1.79
C LEU A 89 5.50 -11.45 0.29
N ARG A 90 4.32 -11.59 -0.30
CA ARG A 90 4.08 -11.10 -1.67
C ARG A 90 3.84 -9.61 -1.62
N ALA A 91 4.72 -8.84 -2.25
CA ALA A 91 4.65 -7.38 -2.28
C ALA A 91 3.94 -6.85 -3.53
N MET A 92 3.33 -5.68 -3.36
CA MET A 92 2.77 -4.85 -4.42
C MET A 92 3.37 -3.46 -4.30
N SER A 93 3.78 -2.87 -5.41
CA SER A 93 4.24 -1.48 -5.44
C SER A 93 3.09 -0.54 -5.04
N LEU A 94 3.41 0.64 -4.49
CA LEU A 94 2.37 1.60 -4.10
C LEU A 94 1.45 2.01 -5.26
N ASP A 95 1.95 2.06 -6.49
CA ASP A 95 1.10 2.33 -7.66
C ASP A 95 0.07 1.22 -7.88
N ALA A 96 0.48 -0.04 -7.74
CA ALA A 96 -0.41 -1.17 -7.88
C ALA A 96 -1.45 -1.22 -6.76
N VAL A 97 -1.06 -0.85 -5.53
CA VAL A 97 -1.96 -0.71 -4.39
C VAL A 97 -2.99 0.40 -4.64
N ALA A 98 -2.53 1.58 -5.07
CA ALA A 98 -3.41 2.70 -5.38
C ALA A 98 -4.40 2.37 -6.51
N ALA A 99 -3.91 1.73 -7.58
CA ALA A 99 -4.75 1.26 -8.68
C ALA A 99 -5.77 0.20 -8.22
N TYR A 100 -5.37 -0.73 -7.35
CA TYR A 100 -6.25 -1.74 -6.77
C TYR A 100 -7.38 -1.11 -5.95
N TRP A 101 -7.06 -0.21 -5.01
CA TRP A 101 -8.08 0.47 -4.21
C TRP A 101 -9.01 1.32 -5.06
N GLN A 102 -8.47 2.05 -6.05
CA GLN A 102 -9.29 2.83 -6.97
C GLN A 102 -10.21 1.93 -7.83
N TRP A 103 -9.74 0.74 -8.22
CA TRP A 103 -10.55 -0.27 -8.90
C TRP A 103 -11.66 -0.84 -8.00
N GLN A 104 -11.39 -1.07 -6.72
CA GLN A 104 -12.45 -1.47 -5.78
C GLN A 104 -13.48 -0.38 -5.57
N ALA A 105 -13.03 0.87 -5.43
CA ALA A 105 -13.92 2.02 -5.30
C ALA A 105 -14.84 2.15 -6.53
N SER A 106 -14.32 1.96 -7.75
CA SER A 106 -15.15 2.02 -8.97
C SER A 106 -16.16 0.87 -9.09
N ARG A 107 -15.95 -0.23 -8.35
CA ARG A 107 -16.90 -1.35 -8.23
C ARG A 107 -17.90 -1.19 -7.07
N GLY A 108 -17.90 -0.04 -6.41
CA GLY A 108 -18.85 0.29 -5.35
C GLY A 108 -18.41 -0.11 -3.94
N ASN A 109 -17.15 -0.50 -3.73
CA ASN A 109 -16.62 -0.70 -2.38
C ASN A 109 -16.48 0.67 -1.67
N ARG A 110 -17.30 0.88 -0.64
CA ARG A 110 -17.35 2.14 0.12
C ARG A 110 -16.10 2.37 0.99
N ASP A 111 -15.52 1.31 1.54
CA ASP A 111 -14.31 1.39 2.35
C ASP A 111 -13.12 1.79 1.49
N ALA A 112 -13.00 1.19 0.30
CA ALA A 112 -12.00 1.58 -0.69
C ALA A 112 -12.17 3.03 -1.16
N LEU A 113 -13.41 3.48 -1.39
CA LEU A 113 -13.69 4.87 -1.75
C LEU A 113 -13.30 5.82 -0.62
N ALA A 114 -13.69 5.53 0.62
CA ALA A 114 -13.36 6.33 1.79
C ALA A 114 -11.84 6.42 2.00
N LEU A 115 -11.13 5.31 1.87
CA LEU A 115 -9.67 5.24 1.95
C LEU A 115 -9.00 6.10 0.86
N CYS A 116 -9.42 5.94 -0.41
CA CYS A 116 -8.88 6.75 -1.50
C CYS A 116 -9.14 8.24 -1.31
N MET A 117 -10.31 8.63 -0.78
CA MET A 117 -10.63 10.03 -0.50
C MET A 117 -9.79 10.60 0.64
N ALA A 118 -9.60 9.85 1.72
CA ALA A 118 -8.75 10.25 2.84
C ALA A 118 -7.30 10.50 2.39
N LEU A 119 -6.71 9.55 1.66
CA LEU A 119 -5.34 9.68 1.14
C LEU A 119 -5.17 10.86 0.18
N LYS A 120 -6.16 11.11 -0.70
CA LYS A 120 -6.15 12.28 -1.60
C LYS A 120 -6.23 13.58 -0.81
N SER A 121 -7.11 13.64 0.19
CA SER A 121 -7.26 14.82 1.06
C SER A 121 -5.98 15.10 1.83
N ALA A 122 -5.40 14.10 2.49
CA ALA A 122 -4.14 14.23 3.23
C ALA A 122 -2.99 14.72 2.33
N THR A 123 -2.88 14.16 1.11
CA THR A 123 -1.85 14.57 0.15
C THR A 123 -2.03 16.03 -0.29
N LEU A 124 -3.26 16.47 -0.53
CA LEU A 124 -3.55 17.87 -0.90
C LEU A 124 -3.26 18.82 0.26
N SER A 125 -3.71 18.47 1.47
CA SER A 125 -3.44 19.28 2.66
C SER A 125 -1.95 19.42 2.96
N CYS A 126 -1.18 18.32 2.90
CA CYS A 126 0.28 18.35 3.07
C CYS A 126 0.97 19.25 2.03
N ARG A 127 0.52 19.19 0.76
CA ARG A 127 1.03 20.07 -0.31
C ARG A 127 0.68 21.54 -0.08
N PHE A 128 -0.53 21.83 0.40
CA PHE A 128 -0.92 23.20 0.74
C PHE A 128 -0.15 23.72 1.94
N ASP A 129 0.00 22.93 3.00
CA ASP A 129 0.74 23.32 4.19
C ASP A 129 2.20 23.63 3.85
N THR A 130 2.83 22.81 3.00
CA THR A 130 4.17 23.11 2.46
C THR A 130 4.20 24.45 1.69
N ALA A 131 3.18 24.73 0.87
CA ALA A 131 3.11 25.96 0.08
C ALA A 131 2.83 27.22 0.93
N PHE A 132 2.10 27.07 2.04
CA PHE A 132 1.78 28.14 2.98
C PHE A 132 2.81 28.27 4.11
N GLY A 133 3.83 27.40 4.17
CA GLY A 133 4.85 27.39 5.22
C GLY A 133 4.29 27.00 6.59
N VAL A 134 3.22 26.20 6.60
CA VAL A 134 2.59 25.71 7.83
C VAL A 134 3.21 24.35 8.19
N GLU A 135 3.79 24.24 9.38
CA GLU A 135 4.28 22.96 9.88
C GLU A 135 3.17 22.22 10.63
N HIS A 136 2.51 21.26 9.96
CA HIS A 136 1.69 20.25 10.63
C HIS A 136 2.46 18.92 10.72
N SER A 137 2.35 18.24 11.86
CA SER A 137 2.75 16.83 11.97
C SER A 137 1.84 15.98 11.09
N GLU A 138 2.38 15.02 10.32
CA GLU A 138 1.56 14.11 9.49
C GLU A 138 0.52 13.32 10.30
N LEU A 139 0.73 13.19 11.62
CA LEU A 139 -0.25 12.60 12.54
C LEU A 139 -1.58 13.36 12.59
N ASN A 140 -1.59 14.63 12.17
CA ASN A 140 -2.77 15.49 12.16
C ASN A 140 -3.64 15.37 10.90
N TYR A 141 -3.21 14.63 9.87
CA TYR A 141 -4.03 14.37 8.68
C TYR A 141 -4.88 13.10 8.79
N ASN A 142 -5.06 12.59 10.02
CA ASN A 142 -5.91 11.44 10.34
C ASN A 142 -7.32 11.89 10.72
#